data_AF-A0A919YJU3-F1
#
_entry.id   AF-A0A919YJU3-F1
#
_cell.length_a   1.000
_cell.length_b   1.000
_cell.length_c   1.000
_cell.angle_alpha   90.00
_cell.angle_beta   90.00
_cell.angle_gamma   90.00
#
_symmetry.space_group_name_H-M   'P 1'
#
loop_
_entity.id
_entity.type
_entity.pdbx_description
1 polymer ?
#
loop_
_entity_poly.entity_id
_entity_poly.type
_entity_poly.pdbx_seq_one_letter_code
_entity_poly.pdbx_strand_id
1 'polypeptide(L)'
;MIGRPDGLLIALFIDKQQCCHSGTFVGNYSEFRPDVNLLNNQDKLQKYYEDSRYLCVMLHNCIRTQKDFKEVIGLTNENVQINWVIIFDALDHIFKHYTAMSSSGLPIIQTMPSIKQDAIKIRHYLRKRKEEFDLISLSALNIPAPMEFGMQLKRVVVGAGAFN
;
A
#
# COMPACT_ATOMS: atom_id res chain seq x y z
N MET A 1 -13.84 12.20 -20.62
CA MET A 1 -13.52 12.66 -19.26
C MET A 1 -12.17 13.34 -19.32
N ILE A 2 -12.09 14.63 -18.96
CA ILE A 2 -10.81 15.33 -18.82
C ILE A 2 -10.08 14.65 -17.66
N GLY A 3 -9.03 13.89 -18.00
CA GLY A 3 -8.31 13.01 -17.08
C GLY A 3 -7.59 13.82 -16.01
N ARG A 4 -8.13 13.81 -14.79
CA ARG A 4 -7.32 14.13 -13.61
C ARG A 4 -6.19 13.09 -13.55
N PRO A 5 -4.96 13.47 -13.14
CA PRO A 5 -3.95 12.48 -12.87
C PRO A 5 -4.52 11.52 -11.84
N ASP A 6 -4.53 10.24 -12.18
CA ASP A 6 -4.95 9.15 -11.32
C ASP A 6 -3.75 8.21 -11.18
N GLY A 7 -3.42 7.88 -9.94
CA GLY A 7 -2.20 7.18 -9.58
C GLY A 7 -2.51 5.99 -8.68
N LEU A 8 -1.52 5.12 -8.50
CA LEU A 8 -1.65 3.99 -7.61
C LEU A 8 -1.69 4.48 -6.14
N LEU A 9 -2.69 4.02 -5.40
CA LEU A 9 -2.91 4.29 -4.00
C LEU A 9 -2.88 2.97 -3.22
N ILE A 10 -2.20 3.01 -2.06
CA ILE A 10 -2.19 1.94 -1.08
C ILE A 10 -2.65 2.53 0.25
N ALA A 11 -3.84 2.16 0.70
CA ALA A 11 -4.40 2.64 1.96
C ALA A 11 -4.50 1.51 2.98
N LEU A 12 -3.91 1.67 4.16
CA LEU A 12 -4.19 0.81 5.32
C LEU A 12 -5.32 1.41 6.12
N PHE A 13 -6.25 0.57 6.55
CA PHE A 13 -7.34 0.93 7.44
C PHE A 13 -7.03 0.43 8.83
N ILE A 14 -6.85 1.35 9.76
CA ILE A 14 -6.67 1.05 11.18
C ILE A 14 -8.00 1.34 11.87
N ASP A 15 -8.65 0.31 12.39
CA ASP A 15 -9.88 0.47 13.18
C ASP A 15 -9.50 1.02 14.56
N LYS A 16 -9.99 2.22 14.87
CA LYS A 16 -9.64 2.93 16.10
C LYS A 16 -10.27 2.32 17.35
N GLN A 17 -11.39 1.61 17.20
CA GLN A 17 -12.06 0.96 18.32
C GLN A 17 -11.39 -0.36 18.66
N GLN A 18 -10.98 -1.10 17.63
CA GLN A 18 -10.31 -2.40 17.79
C GLN A 18 -8.80 -2.29 17.96
N CYS A 19 -8.22 -1.11 17.73
CA CYS A 19 -6.78 -0.86 17.72
C CYS A 19 -6.04 -1.89 16.85
N CYS A 20 -6.51 -2.12 15.61
CA CYS A 20 -5.89 -3.09 14.72
C CYS A 20 -5.97 -2.66 13.25
N HIS A 21 -5.05 -3.19 12.45
CA HIS A 21 -5.13 -3.12 11.01
C HIS A 21 -6.30 -4.01 10.53
N SER A 22 -7.33 -3.36 9.99
CA SER A 22 -8.58 -4.00 9.55
C SER A 22 -8.60 -4.34 8.05
N GLY A 23 -7.72 -3.75 7.25
CA GLY A 23 -7.59 -4.07 5.83
C GLY A 23 -6.62 -3.15 5.09
N THR A 24 -6.20 -3.57 3.89
CA THR A 24 -5.42 -2.76 2.95
C THR A 24 -6.15 -2.67 1.61
N PHE A 25 -6.32 -1.46 1.07
CA PHE A 25 -6.80 -1.24 -0.29
C PHE A 25 -5.64 -0.92 -1.21
N VAL A 26 -5.59 -1.58 -2.38
CA VAL A 26 -4.65 -1.29 -3.47
C VAL A 26 -5.47 -0.96 -4.71
N GLY A 27 -5.42 0.27 -5.17
CA GLY A 27 -6.27 0.72 -6.27
C GLY A 27 -5.92 2.12 -6.75
N ASN A 28 -6.80 2.72 -7.53
CA ASN A 28 -6.60 4.09 -7.98
C ASN A 28 -7.15 5.11 -6.96
N TYR A 29 -6.60 6.33 -6.97
CA TYR A 29 -7.09 7.41 -6.12
C TYR A 29 -8.56 7.71 -6.40
N SER A 30 -8.98 7.73 -7.67
CA SER A 30 -10.38 8.03 -8.02
C SER A 30 -11.39 7.00 -7.49
N GLU A 31 -10.96 5.77 -7.22
CA GLU A 31 -11.82 4.70 -6.69
C GLU A 31 -12.05 4.85 -5.18
N PHE A 32 -11.06 5.38 -4.46
CA PHE A 32 -11.09 5.47 -3.00
C PHE A 32 -11.32 6.89 -2.48
N ARG A 33 -10.69 7.87 -3.10
CA ARG A 33 -10.71 9.30 -2.75
C ARG A 33 -10.93 10.17 -4.00
N PRO A 34 -12.12 10.10 -4.62
CA PRO A 34 -12.45 10.88 -5.82
C PRO A 34 -12.42 12.41 -5.59
N ASP A 35 -12.46 12.83 -4.33
CA ASP A 35 -12.38 14.21 -3.86
C ASP A 35 -10.96 14.79 -3.90
N VAL A 36 -9.92 13.94 -3.91
CA VAL A 36 -8.51 14.35 -3.85
C VAL A 36 -8.03 14.87 -5.20
N ASN A 37 -7.39 16.05 -5.19
CA ASN A 37 -6.76 16.62 -6.38
C ASN A 37 -5.28 16.27 -6.44
N LEU A 38 -4.88 15.28 -7.25
CA LEU A 38 -3.48 14.88 -7.39
C LEU A 38 -2.57 15.91 -8.10
N LEU A 39 -3.13 17.01 -8.62
CA LEU A 39 -2.34 18.16 -9.07
C LEU A 39 -1.88 19.06 -7.90
N ASN A 40 -2.54 18.95 -6.74
CA ASN A 40 -2.13 19.63 -5.52
C ASN A 40 -1.11 18.77 -4.77
N ASN A 41 0.07 19.32 -4.50
CA ASN A 41 1.13 18.61 -3.78
C ASN A 41 0.76 18.25 -2.34
N GLN A 42 -0.06 19.07 -1.66
CA GLN A 42 -0.51 18.78 -0.31
C GLN A 42 -1.38 17.53 -0.29
N ASP A 43 -2.36 17.46 -1.20
CA ASP A 43 -3.28 16.34 -1.37
C ASP A 43 -2.53 15.08 -1.83
N LYS A 44 -1.65 15.23 -2.82
CA LYS A 44 -0.83 14.14 -3.36
C LYS A 44 0.10 13.52 -2.32
N LEU A 45 0.65 14.33 -1.40
CA LEU A 45 1.60 13.90 -0.39
C LEU A 45 0.94 13.64 0.98
N GLN A 46 -0.39 13.69 1.06
CA GLN A 46 -1.10 13.33 2.29
C GLN A 46 -0.73 11.90 2.70
N LYS A 47 -0.28 11.75 3.95
CA LYS A 47 0.18 10.47 4.52
C LYS A 47 -0.94 9.72 5.22
N TYR A 48 -1.89 10.45 5.78
CA TYR A 48 -3.04 9.87 6.44
C TYR A 48 -4.20 10.86 6.48
N TYR A 49 -5.39 10.31 6.70
CA TYR A 49 -6.56 11.05 7.15
C TYR A 49 -7.31 10.17 8.14
N GLU A 50 -8.19 10.78 8.93
CA GLU A 50 -8.97 10.08 9.94
C GLU A 50 -10.45 10.41 9.74
N ASP A 51 -11.30 9.40 9.89
CA ASP A 51 -12.75 9.56 10.04
C ASP A 51 -13.19 9.07 11.43
N SER A 52 -14.51 9.00 11.69
CA SER A 52 -15.03 8.58 12.99
C SER A 52 -14.57 7.18 13.46
N ARG A 53 -14.32 6.25 12.53
CA ARG A 53 -14.00 4.84 12.80
C ARG A 53 -12.57 4.46 12.44
N TYR A 54 -12.03 5.01 11.36
CA TYR A 54 -10.76 4.57 10.79
C TYR A 54 -9.71 5.68 10.78
N LEU A 55 -8.47 5.30 11.08
CA LEU A 55 -7.28 5.99 10.61
C LEU A 55 -6.84 5.36 9.28
N CYS A 56 -6.90 6.14 8.21
CA CYS A 56 -6.54 5.70 6.87
C CYS A 56 -5.14 6.19 6.51
N VAL A 57 -4.19 5.27 6.35
CA VAL A 57 -2.78 5.56 6.07
C VAL A 57 -2.46 5.32 4.60
N MET A 58 -1.97 6.34 3.90
CA MET A 58 -1.47 6.29 2.53
C MET A 58 -0.06 5.73 2.50
N LEU A 59 0.07 4.40 2.54
CA LEU A 59 1.35 3.71 2.71
C LEU A 59 2.38 4.11 1.68
N HIS A 60 1.98 4.22 0.41
CA HIS A 60 2.86 4.57 -0.70
C HIS A 60 3.54 5.93 -0.49
N ASN A 61 2.91 6.84 0.25
CA ASN A 61 3.51 8.10 0.67
C ASN A 61 4.36 7.95 1.94
N CYS A 62 3.91 7.16 2.92
CA CYS A 62 4.62 6.93 4.18
C CYS A 62 5.95 6.20 4.00
N ILE A 63 6.09 5.33 3.01
CA ILE A 63 7.32 4.54 2.81
C ILE A 63 8.40 5.25 1.97
N ARG A 64 8.12 6.45 1.43
CA ARG A 64 9.03 7.17 0.52
C ARG A 64 10.37 7.47 1.16
N THR A 65 10.34 7.94 2.41
CA THR A 65 11.54 8.25 3.19
C THR A 65 11.52 7.55 4.54
N GLN A 66 12.69 7.38 5.14
CA GLN A 66 12.81 6.84 6.50
C GLN A 66 12.05 7.71 7.53
N LYS A 67 12.07 9.04 7.36
CA LYS A 67 11.35 9.98 8.21
C LYS A 67 9.85 9.76 8.14
N ASP A 68 9.32 9.65 6.92
CA ASP A 68 7.88 9.45 6.71
C ASP A 68 7.42 8.10 7.28
N PHE A 69 8.27 7.07 7.21
CA PHE A 69 7.93 5.77 7.75
C PHE A 69 7.98 5.75 9.28
N LYS A 70 8.94 6.47 9.90
CA LYS A 70 8.94 6.66 11.36
C LYS A 70 7.70 7.39 11.86
N GLU A 71 7.21 8.37 11.09
CA GLU A 71 5.97 9.09 11.42
C GLU A 71 4.78 8.13 11.45
N VAL A 72 4.64 7.23 10.46
CA VAL A 72 3.54 6.27 10.49
C VAL A 72 3.64 5.29 11.66
N ILE A 73 4.82 4.76 11.97
CA ILE A 73 5.01 3.90 13.15
C ILE A 73 4.60 4.63 14.44
N GLY A 74 4.95 5.93 14.55
CA GLY A 74 4.53 6.77 15.66
C GLY A 74 3.02 6.97 15.74
N LEU A 75 2.35 7.18 14.60
CA LEU A 75 0.88 7.31 14.52
C LEU A 75 0.16 6.03 14.94
N THR A 76 0.73 4.88 14.60
CA THR A 76 0.12 3.58 14.93
C THR A 76 0.41 3.12 16.35
N ASN A 77 1.25 3.82 17.12
CA ASN A 77 1.61 3.53 18.53
C ASN A 77 1.88 2.03 18.85
N GLU A 78 2.21 1.70 20.10
CA GLU A 78 2.44 0.29 20.49
C GLU A 78 1.13 -0.51 20.68
N ASN A 79 -0.02 0.17 20.70
CA ASN A 79 -1.32 -0.44 20.96
C ASN A 79 -2.05 -0.85 19.69
N VAL A 80 -1.64 -0.39 18.50
CA VAL A 80 -2.25 -0.87 17.25
C VAL A 80 -1.55 -2.14 16.76
N GLN A 81 -2.36 -3.18 16.59
CA GLN A 81 -1.89 -4.46 16.08
C GLN A 81 -1.81 -4.41 14.54
N ILE A 82 -0.58 -4.34 14.01
CA ILE A 82 -0.30 -4.35 12.57
C ILE A 82 0.75 -5.42 12.28
N ASN A 83 0.51 -6.23 11.26
CA ASN A 83 1.51 -7.18 10.76
C ASN A 83 2.26 -6.57 9.57
N TRP A 84 3.27 -5.75 9.84
CA TRP A 84 4.05 -5.06 8.81
C TRP A 84 4.76 -6.01 7.87
N VAL A 85 5.27 -7.14 8.38
CA VAL A 85 5.92 -8.17 7.57
C VAL A 85 4.96 -8.72 6.51
N ILE A 86 3.76 -9.15 6.92
CA ILE A 86 2.75 -9.68 5.98
C ILE A 86 2.35 -8.62 4.95
N ILE A 87 2.11 -7.38 5.37
CA ILE A 87 1.70 -6.30 4.46
C ILE A 87 2.80 -6.04 3.41
N PHE A 88 4.05 -5.94 3.85
CA PHE A 88 5.17 -5.66 2.96
C PHE A 88 5.41 -6.81 1.97
N ASP A 89 5.33 -8.06 2.43
CA ASP A 89 5.55 -9.22 1.58
C ASP A 89 4.40 -9.42 0.58
N ALA A 90 3.15 -9.22 1.01
CA ALA A 90 2.00 -9.24 0.13
C ALA A 90 2.11 -8.16 -0.96
N LEU A 91 2.44 -6.92 -0.58
CA LEU A 91 2.61 -5.83 -1.55
C LEU A 91 3.81 -6.02 -2.48
N ASP A 92 4.96 -6.51 -2.00
CA ASP A 92 6.10 -6.83 -2.87
C ASP A 92 5.73 -7.91 -3.88
N HIS A 93 5.00 -8.94 -3.45
CA HIS A 93 4.52 -10.00 -4.32
C HIS A 93 3.57 -9.45 -5.39
N ILE A 94 2.59 -8.63 -4.99
CA ILE A 94 1.65 -7.99 -5.92
C ILE A 94 2.40 -7.15 -6.95
N PHE A 95 3.28 -6.25 -6.51
CA PHE A 95 4.00 -5.37 -7.41
C PHE A 95 5.03 -6.10 -8.25
N LYS A 96 5.55 -7.26 -7.82
CA LYS A 96 6.34 -8.14 -8.68
C LYS A 96 5.54 -8.53 -9.93
N HIS A 97 4.25 -8.89 -9.80
CA HIS A 97 3.41 -9.24 -10.96
C HIS A 97 3.09 -8.03 -11.84
N TYR A 98 2.75 -6.88 -11.25
CA TYR A 98 2.49 -5.65 -12.00
C TYR A 98 3.72 -5.11 -12.75
N THR A 99 4.92 -5.47 -12.31
CA THR A 99 6.17 -5.03 -12.93
C THR A 99 6.81 -6.08 -13.84
N ALA A 100 6.28 -7.30 -13.86
CA ALA A 100 6.82 -8.40 -14.64
C ALA A 100 6.62 -8.21 -16.16
N MET A 101 7.60 -8.68 -16.91
CA MET A 101 7.64 -8.66 -18.37
C MET A 101 7.72 -10.09 -18.90
N SER A 102 7.04 -10.37 -20.00
CA SER A 102 7.21 -11.60 -20.77
C SER A 102 8.58 -11.63 -21.43
N SER A 103 8.97 -12.80 -21.94
CA SER A 103 10.13 -12.97 -22.81
C SER A 103 10.06 -12.10 -24.09
N SER A 104 8.85 -11.77 -24.54
CA SER A 104 8.61 -10.87 -25.68
C SER A 104 8.68 -9.37 -25.32
N GLY A 105 9.02 -9.01 -24.08
CA GLY A 105 9.12 -7.62 -23.66
C GLY A 105 7.76 -6.91 -23.48
N LEU A 106 6.68 -7.66 -23.29
CA LEU A 106 5.35 -7.12 -23.00
C LEU A 106 5.01 -7.29 -21.50
N PRO A 107 4.25 -6.37 -20.88
CA PRO A 107 3.80 -6.55 -19.49
C PRO A 107 2.96 -7.82 -19.32
N ILE A 108 3.25 -8.62 -18.29
CA ILE A 108 2.44 -9.81 -17.97
C ILE A 108 1.02 -9.38 -17.55
N ILE A 109 0.92 -8.34 -16.72
CA ILE A 109 -0.35 -7.68 -16.40
C ILE A 109 -0.43 -6.40 -17.23
N GLN A 110 -1.39 -6.35 -18.15
CA GLN A 110 -1.73 -5.12 -18.85
C GLN A 110 -2.44 -4.15 -17.89
N THR A 111 -1.84 -2.98 -17.69
CA THR A 111 -2.34 -1.86 -16.88
C THR A 111 -1.84 -0.55 -17.47
N MET A 112 -2.26 0.57 -16.90
CA MET A 112 -1.79 1.90 -17.31
C MET A 112 -0.27 2.05 -17.02
N PRO A 113 0.49 2.73 -17.90
CA PRO A 113 1.92 2.94 -17.69
C PRO A 113 2.27 3.64 -16.36
N SER A 114 1.42 4.57 -15.90
CA SER A 114 1.57 5.25 -14.60
C SER A 114 1.55 4.28 -13.43
N ILE A 115 0.57 3.36 -13.41
CA ILE A 115 0.45 2.33 -12.37
C ILE A 115 1.68 1.43 -12.33
N LYS A 116 2.21 1.05 -13.49
CA LYS A 116 3.45 0.27 -13.54
C LYS A 116 4.64 1.04 -12.97
N GLN A 117 4.79 2.32 -13.32
CA GLN A 117 5.87 3.16 -12.78
C GLN A 117 5.75 3.33 -11.27
N ASP A 118 4.55 3.54 -10.76
CA ASP A 118 4.30 3.66 -9.32
C ASP A 118 4.58 2.34 -8.60
N ALA A 119 4.13 1.22 -9.16
CA ALA A 119 4.42 -0.12 -8.63
C ALA A 119 5.94 -0.39 -8.54
N ILE A 120 6.74 0.00 -9.54
CA ILE A 120 8.21 -0.11 -9.49
C ILE A 120 8.77 0.70 -8.31
N LYS A 121 8.38 1.97 -8.19
CA LYS A 121 8.88 2.89 -7.16
C LYS A 121 8.50 2.39 -5.76
N ILE A 122 7.24 2.05 -5.57
CA ILE A 122 6.71 1.58 -4.28
C ILE A 122 7.38 0.27 -3.89
N ARG A 123 7.53 -0.67 -4.82
CA ARG A 123 8.23 -1.93 -4.56
C ARG A 123 9.68 -1.71 -4.13
N HIS A 124 10.39 -0.76 -4.75
CA HIS A 124 11.73 -0.37 -4.31
C HIS A 124 11.72 0.19 -2.88
N TYR A 125 10.76 1.07 -2.55
CA TYR A 125 10.64 1.61 -1.20
C TYR A 125 10.30 0.55 -0.15
N LEU A 126 9.38 -0.37 -0.43
CA LEU A 126 9.04 -1.47 0.48
C LEU A 126 10.27 -2.29 0.86
N ARG A 127 11.05 -2.72 -0.14
CA ARG A 127 12.28 -3.49 0.08
C ARG A 127 13.31 -2.72 0.89
N LYS A 128 13.54 -1.47 0.52
CA LYS A 128 14.47 -0.59 1.23
C LYS A 128 14.06 -0.37 2.70
N ARG A 129 12.78 -0.12 2.96
CA ARG A 129 12.25 0.04 4.32
C ARG A 129 12.30 -1.26 5.12
N LYS A 130 12.09 -2.42 4.48
CA LYS A 130 12.25 -3.75 5.12
C LYS A 130 13.69 -4.01 5.59
N GLU A 131 14.69 -3.50 4.88
CA GLU A 131 16.10 -3.61 5.27
C GLU A 131 16.49 -2.58 6.35
N GLU A 132 15.93 -1.38 6.29
CA GLU A 132 16.25 -0.28 7.23
C GLU A 132 15.54 -0.39 8.59
N PHE A 133 14.44 -1.14 8.68
CA PHE A 133 13.60 -1.23 9.88
C PHE A 133 13.42 -2.67 10.32
N ASP A 134 13.46 -2.91 11.62
CA ASP A 134 13.12 -4.20 12.22
C ASP A 134 11.59 -4.41 12.21
N LEU A 135 11.05 -4.79 11.05
CA LEU A 135 9.62 -5.03 10.89
C LEU A 135 9.12 -6.20 11.74
N ILE A 136 9.99 -7.14 12.11
CA ILE A 136 9.61 -8.31 12.93
C ILE A 136 9.23 -7.83 14.32
N SER A 137 10.09 -7.04 14.96
CA SER A 137 9.82 -6.47 16.28
C SER A 137 8.62 -5.52 16.29
N LEU A 138 8.30 -4.91 15.16
CA LEU A 138 7.14 -4.02 15.00
C LEU A 138 5.83 -4.75 14.65
N SER A 139 5.85 -6.07 14.40
CA SER A 139 4.70 -6.80 13.86
C SER A 139 3.92 -7.60 14.91
N ALA A 140 2.60 -7.46 14.88
CA ALA A 140 1.68 -8.38 15.55
C ALA A 140 1.45 -9.62 14.66
N LEU A 141 2.17 -10.72 14.93
CA LEU A 141 2.37 -11.84 14.00
C LEU A 141 1.11 -12.67 13.61
N ASN A 142 -0.04 -12.49 14.28
CA ASN A 142 -1.19 -13.41 14.18
C ASN A 142 -2.51 -12.82 13.63
N ILE A 143 -2.53 -11.60 13.08
CA ILE A 143 -3.77 -11.00 12.54
C ILE A 143 -3.60 -10.67 11.05
N PRO A 144 -3.98 -11.58 10.14
CA PRO A 144 -4.01 -11.28 8.72
C PRO A 144 -5.22 -10.37 8.44
N ALA A 145 -4.96 -9.14 8.03
CA ALA A 145 -5.99 -8.25 7.51
C ALA A 145 -6.17 -8.50 6.00
N PRO A 146 -7.41 -8.41 5.48
CA PRO A 146 -7.68 -8.58 4.06
C PRO A 146 -6.97 -7.52 3.22
N MET A 147 -6.60 -7.89 1.99
CA MET A 147 -6.14 -6.96 0.96
C MET A 147 -7.13 -6.94 -0.20
N GLU A 148 -7.70 -5.77 -0.44
CA GLU A 148 -8.68 -5.51 -1.47
C GLU A 148 -8.06 -4.78 -2.65
N PHE A 149 -8.56 -5.08 -3.85
CA PHE A 149 -8.11 -4.44 -5.08
C PHE A 149 -9.22 -3.56 -5.64
N GLY A 150 -8.85 -2.35 -6.08
CA GLY A 150 -9.72 -1.51 -6.90
C GLY A 150 -10.20 -2.26 -8.14
N MET A 151 -11.40 -1.93 -8.61
CA MET A 151 -12.03 -2.54 -9.79
C MET A 151 -11.17 -2.41 -11.04
N GLN A 152 -10.39 -1.34 -11.13
CA GLN A 152 -9.51 -1.08 -12.27
C GLN A 152 -8.20 -1.90 -12.23
N LEU A 153 -7.91 -2.54 -11.10
CA LEU A 153 -6.75 -3.39 -10.92
C LEU A 153 -7.13 -4.87 -11.05
N LYS A 154 -6.32 -5.63 -11.80
CA LYS A 154 -6.48 -7.09 -11.83
C LYS A 154 -6.11 -7.67 -10.48
N ARG A 155 -7.03 -8.41 -9.87
CA ARG A 155 -6.76 -9.13 -8.62
C ARG A 155 -5.56 -10.07 -8.83
N VAL A 156 -4.54 -9.87 -8.01
CA VAL A 156 -3.42 -10.81 -7.91
C VAL A 156 -3.74 -11.71 -6.73
N VAL A 157 -4.04 -12.97 -7.01
CA VAL A 157 -4.27 -13.96 -5.95
C VAL A 157 -2.92 -14.28 -5.34
N VAL A 158 -2.69 -13.79 -4.12
CA VAL A 158 -1.65 -14.34 -3.25
C VAL A 158 -2.15 -15.72 -2.88
N GLY A 159 -1.69 -16.76 -3.59
CA GLY A 159 -1.94 -18.12 -3.14
C GLY A 159 -1.41 -18.22 -1.70
N ALA A 160 -2.23 -18.72 -0.78
CA ALA A 160 -1.75 -19.24 0.50
C ALA A 160 -0.90 -20.48 0.19
N GLY A 161 0.29 -20.24 -0.37
CA GLY A 161 1.23 -21.23 -0.86
C GLY A 161 2.39 -21.29 0.09
N ALA A 162 2.28 -22.20 1.06
CA ALA A 162 3.35 -22.84 1.81
C ALA A 162 4.47 -21.90 2.33
N PHE A 163 4.33 -21.50 3.60
CA PHE A 163 5.49 -21.51 4.47
C PHE A 163 5.98 -22.97 4.52
N ASN A 164 7.00 -23.28 3.71
CA ASN A 164 7.88 -24.42 3.91
C ASN A 164 9.23 -23.88 4.36
#